data_AF-A0A429VBB7-F1
#
_entry.id   AF-A0A429VBB7-F1
#
_cell.length_a   1.000
_cell.length_b   1.000
_cell.length_c   1.000
_cell.angle_alpha   90.00
_cell.angle_beta   90.00
_cell.angle_gamma   90.00
#
_symmetry.space_group_name_H-M   'P 1'
#
loop_
_entity.id
_entity.type
_entity.pdbx_description
1 polymer ?
#
loop_
_entity_poly.entity_id
_entity_poly.type
_entity_poly.pdbx_seq_one_letter_code
_entity_poly.pdbx_strand_id
1 'polypeptide(L)'
;MKRSLFAATAVLSLAACNGPAEKAGKERDQAAAAASGQPYKSEGPNQKLGEAQDRVNKAATDVRDAQADELKQQGKAIRGEADGRADKLEAEAKQIRARADKRANVFDDRVKAVRQ
;
A
#
# COMPACT_ATOMS: atom_id res chain seq x y z
N MET A 1 39.59 -19.25 -12.12
CA MET A 1 38.35 -19.53 -11.35
C MET A 1 37.50 -18.27 -11.33
N LYS A 2 36.19 -18.43 -11.59
CA LYS A 2 35.08 -17.50 -11.30
C LYS A 2 35.01 -16.17 -12.09
N ARG A 3 34.72 -16.32 -13.38
CA ARG A 3 33.86 -15.36 -14.12
C ARG A 3 32.43 -15.63 -13.68
N SER A 4 31.69 -14.60 -13.25
CA SER A 4 30.22 -14.44 -13.33
C SER A 4 29.76 -13.45 -12.27
N LEU A 5 29.96 -12.16 -12.51
CA LEU A 5 29.19 -11.13 -11.82
C LEU A 5 27.83 -11.02 -12.51
N PHE A 6 26.79 -11.42 -11.79
CA PHE A 6 25.48 -10.76 -11.73
C PHE A 6 24.81 -10.39 -13.06
N ALA A 7 24.38 -11.41 -13.79
CA ALA A 7 23.23 -11.32 -14.71
C ALA A 7 21.93 -11.53 -13.90
N ALA A 8 21.55 -10.57 -13.07
CA ALA A 8 20.41 -10.66 -12.16
C ALA A 8 19.32 -9.60 -12.44
N THR A 9 19.02 -9.35 -13.72
CA THR A 9 17.96 -8.40 -14.14
C THR A 9 16.95 -8.98 -15.12
N ALA A 10 16.96 -10.30 -15.38
CA ALA A 10 16.12 -10.94 -16.39
C ALA A 10 14.98 -11.81 -15.82
N VAL A 11 14.35 -11.44 -14.70
CA VAL A 11 13.21 -12.19 -14.12
C VAL A 11 11.99 -11.28 -13.91
N LEU A 12 11.59 -10.55 -14.94
CA LEU A 12 10.32 -9.79 -14.98
C LEU A 12 9.29 -10.37 -15.97
N SER A 13 9.57 -11.52 -16.60
CA SER A 13 8.84 -11.98 -17.79
C SER A 13 7.91 -13.19 -17.60
N LEU A 14 7.48 -13.51 -16.38
CA LEU A 14 6.64 -14.71 -16.13
C LEU A 14 5.23 -14.43 -15.56
N ALA A 15 4.74 -13.19 -15.66
CA ALA A 15 3.37 -12.85 -15.29
C ALA A 15 2.54 -12.34 -16.49
N ALA A 16 2.60 -13.04 -17.62
CA ALA A 16 1.64 -12.91 -18.71
C ALA A 16 0.70 -14.14 -18.71
N CYS A 17 -0.07 -14.30 -17.65
CA CYS A 17 -1.26 -15.14 -17.70
C CYS A 17 -2.40 -14.32 -18.30
N ASN A 18 -2.49 -14.27 -19.63
CA ASN A 18 -3.58 -13.74 -20.46
C ASN A 18 -4.46 -12.66 -19.80
N GLY A 19 -4.14 -11.38 -20.03
CA GLY A 19 -4.97 -10.27 -19.58
C GLY A 19 -6.35 -10.24 -20.28
N PRO A 20 -7.34 -9.48 -19.76
CA PRO A 20 -8.69 -9.46 -20.31
C PRO A 20 -8.74 -9.03 -21.78
N ALA A 21 -7.96 -8.02 -22.17
CA ALA A 21 -7.93 -7.55 -23.56
C ALA A 21 -7.19 -8.53 -24.46
N GLU A 22 -6.12 -9.16 -23.97
CA GLU A 22 -5.40 -10.23 -24.66
C GLU A 22 -6.33 -11.43 -24.97
N LYS A 23 -7.14 -11.86 -23.98
CA LYS A 23 -8.13 -12.93 -24.18
C LYS A 23 -9.15 -12.57 -25.24
N ALA A 24 -9.73 -11.38 -25.16
CA ALA A 24 -10.69 -10.90 -26.16
C ALA A 24 -10.06 -10.81 -27.56
N GLY A 25 -8.79 -10.42 -27.64
CA GLY A 25 -8.02 -10.40 -28.89
C GLY A 25 -7.84 -11.80 -29.48
N LYS A 26 -7.43 -12.76 -28.64
CA LYS A 26 -7.27 -14.16 -29.02
C LYS A 26 -8.57 -14.78 -29.55
N GLU A 27 -9.69 -14.53 -28.90
CA GLU A 27 -11.01 -15.02 -29.34
C GLU A 27 -11.39 -14.47 -30.72
N ARG A 28 -11.11 -13.18 -30.98
CA ARG A 28 -11.33 -12.57 -32.30
C ARG A 28 -10.44 -13.18 -33.36
N ASP A 29 -9.17 -13.42 -33.05
CA ASP A 29 -8.23 -14.06 -33.99
C ASP A 29 -8.63 -15.50 -34.31
N GLN A 30 -9.09 -16.25 -33.30
CA GLN A 30 -9.64 -17.60 -33.48
C GLN A 30 -10.89 -17.61 -34.36
N ALA A 31 -11.83 -16.68 -34.11
CA ALA A 31 -13.03 -16.54 -34.91
C ALA A 31 -12.72 -16.19 -36.37
N ALA A 32 -11.75 -15.28 -36.61
CA ALA A 32 -11.32 -14.90 -37.95
C ALA A 32 -10.65 -16.07 -38.70
N ALA A 33 -9.81 -16.84 -38.02
CA ALA A 33 -9.17 -18.02 -38.60
C ALA A 33 -10.20 -19.09 -38.96
N ALA A 34 -11.16 -19.36 -38.07
CA ALA A 34 -12.27 -20.28 -38.30
C ALA A 34 -13.14 -19.85 -39.49
N ALA A 35 -13.49 -18.56 -39.59
CA ALA A 35 -14.27 -18.02 -40.71
C ALA A 35 -13.51 -18.12 -42.05
N SER A 36 -12.17 -18.09 -42.02
CA SER A 36 -11.31 -18.21 -43.20
C SER A 36 -10.97 -19.65 -43.56
N GLY A 37 -11.46 -20.65 -42.81
CA GLY A 37 -11.11 -22.06 -42.97
C GLY A 37 -9.64 -22.37 -42.69
N GLN A 38 -8.92 -21.47 -42.02
CA GLN A 38 -7.50 -21.60 -41.71
C GLN A 38 -7.32 -22.10 -40.27
N PRO A 39 -6.38 -23.03 -40.02
CA PRO A 39 -6.08 -23.46 -38.66
C PRO A 39 -5.41 -22.32 -37.88
N TYR A 40 -5.94 -21.99 -36.71
CA TYR A 40 -5.32 -21.04 -35.78
C TYR A 40 -4.05 -21.67 -35.20
N LYS A 41 -2.87 -21.15 -35.55
CA LYS A 41 -1.58 -21.76 -35.19
C LYS A 41 -0.70 -20.92 -34.25
N SER A 42 -1.03 -19.66 -33.99
CA SER A 42 -0.16 -18.75 -33.22
C SER A 42 -0.90 -17.53 -32.68
N GLU A 43 -0.22 -16.73 -31.85
CA GLU A 43 -0.65 -15.37 -31.48
C GLU A 43 -1.05 -14.55 -32.71
N GLY A 44 -2.30 -14.11 -32.74
CA GLY A 44 -2.81 -13.24 -33.78
C GLY A 44 -2.60 -11.76 -33.47
N PRO A 45 -2.86 -10.88 -34.46
CA PRO A 45 -2.67 -9.44 -34.32
C PRO A 45 -3.57 -8.82 -33.23
N ASN A 46 -4.79 -9.32 -33.06
CA ASN A 46 -5.69 -8.80 -32.03
C ASN A 46 -5.23 -9.23 -30.63
N GLN A 47 -4.71 -10.45 -30.47
CA GLN A 47 -4.11 -10.90 -29.20
C GLN A 47 -2.96 -9.98 -28.78
N LYS A 48 -2.03 -9.66 -29.69
CA LYS A 48 -0.89 -8.76 -29.40
C LYS A 48 -1.31 -7.33 -29.06
N LEU A 49 -2.34 -6.82 -29.74
CA LEU A 49 -2.91 -5.52 -29.42
C LEU A 49 -3.53 -5.52 -28.02
N GLY A 50 -4.27 -6.58 -27.69
CA GLY A 50 -4.85 -6.79 -26.36
C GLY A 50 -3.79 -6.86 -25.27
N GLU A 51 -2.71 -7.62 -25.49
CA GLU A 51 -1.59 -7.71 -24.56
C GLU A 51 -0.93 -6.34 -24.33
N ALA A 52 -0.73 -5.54 -25.39
CA ALA A 52 -0.21 -4.18 -25.26
C ALA A 52 -1.14 -3.27 -24.44
N GLN A 53 -2.46 -3.36 -24.68
CA GLN A 53 -3.47 -2.63 -23.91
C GLN A 53 -3.42 -3.04 -22.42
N ASP A 54 -3.34 -4.33 -22.14
CA ASP A 54 -3.28 -4.86 -20.78
C ASP A 54 -2.01 -4.40 -20.05
N ARG A 55 -0.86 -4.35 -20.73
CA ARG A 55 0.39 -3.79 -20.16
C ARG A 55 0.24 -2.32 -19.78
N VAL A 56 -0.37 -1.51 -20.65
CA VAL A 56 -0.61 -0.09 -20.38
C VAL A 56 -1.57 0.08 -19.20
N ASN A 57 -2.67 -0.67 -19.18
CA ASN A 57 -3.65 -0.63 -18.10
C ASN A 57 -3.03 -1.05 -16.77
N LYS A 58 -2.21 -2.09 -16.76
CA LYS A 58 -1.49 -2.53 -15.57
C LYS A 58 -0.54 -1.45 -15.06
N ALA A 59 0.27 -0.86 -15.94
CA ALA A 59 1.18 0.22 -15.55
C ALA A 59 0.41 1.43 -14.98
N ALA A 60 -0.73 1.79 -15.56
CA ALA A 60 -1.57 2.87 -15.04
C ALA A 60 -2.16 2.54 -13.66
N THR A 61 -2.55 1.28 -13.42
CA THR A 61 -3.01 0.81 -12.10
C THR A 61 -1.87 0.83 -11.09
N ASP A 62 -0.70 0.30 -11.44
CA ASP A 62 0.47 0.26 -10.55
C ASP A 62 0.88 1.68 -10.09
N VAL A 63 0.79 2.67 -10.98
CA VAL A 63 1.03 4.09 -10.63
C VAL A 63 -0.02 4.61 -9.64
N ARG A 64 -1.31 4.29 -9.83
CA ARG A 64 -2.38 4.71 -8.91
C ARG A 64 -2.23 4.05 -7.55
N ASP A 65 -1.87 2.77 -7.52
CA ASP A 65 -1.64 2.03 -6.28
C ASP A 65 -0.44 2.60 -5.52
N ALA A 66 0.65 2.95 -6.23
CA ALA A 66 1.80 3.62 -5.62
C ALA A 66 1.41 4.98 -5.01
N GLN A 67 0.61 5.79 -5.69
CA GLN A 67 0.09 7.05 -5.17
C GLN A 67 -0.81 6.83 -3.94
N ALA A 68 -1.68 5.82 -3.98
CA ALA A 68 -2.55 5.47 -2.87
C ALA A 68 -1.75 5.03 -1.63
N ASP A 69 -0.69 4.24 -1.83
CA ASP A 69 0.21 3.83 -0.76
C ASP A 69 0.97 5.02 -0.18
N GLU A 70 1.45 5.94 -1.00
CA GLU A 70 2.08 7.17 -0.52
C GLU A 70 1.13 7.98 0.38
N LEU A 71 -0.10 8.23 -0.08
CA LEU A 71 -1.12 8.92 0.70
C LEU A 71 -1.45 8.20 2.01
N LYS A 72 -1.48 6.86 1.99
CA LYS A 72 -1.69 6.04 3.19
C LYS A 72 -0.54 6.19 4.17
N GLN A 73 0.71 6.27 3.71
CA GLN A 73 1.85 6.52 4.59
C GLN A 73 1.84 7.92 5.17
N GLN A 74 1.49 8.94 4.37
CA GLN A 74 1.31 10.31 4.87
C GLN A 74 0.23 10.35 5.96
N GLY A 75 -0.92 9.70 5.75
CA GLY A 75 -1.98 9.61 6.75
C GLY A 75 -1.55 8.89 8.04
N LYS A 76 -0.75 7.82 7.94
CA LYS A 76 -0.17 7.14 9.10
C LYS A 76 0.80 8.03 9.87
N ALA A 77 1.64 8.78 9.16
CA ALA A 77 2.59 9.70 9.78
C ALA A 77 1.86 10.81 10.56
N ILE A 78 0.84 11.43 9.95
CA ILE A 78 0.01 12.45 10.60
C ILE A 78 -0.68 11.87 11.84
N ARG A 79 -1.24 10.66 11.75
CA ARG A 79 -1.86 9.99 12.90
C ARG A 79 -0.86 9.74 14.01
N GLY A 80 0.32 9.18 13.70
CA GLY A 80 1.36 8.92 14.69
C GLY A 80 1.86 10.19 15.37
N GLU A 81 1.96 11.30 14.62
CA GLU A 81 2.30 12.60 15.19
C GLU A 81 1.20 13.12 16.13
N ALA A 82 -0.07 13.02 15.73
CA ALA A 82 -1.20 13.42 16.55
C ALA A 82 -1.28 12.59 17.85
N ASP A 83 -1.13 11.27 17.76
CA ASP A 83 -1.11 10.36 18.91
C ASP A 83 0.03 10.71 19.86
N GLY A 84 1.25 10.94 19.33
CA GLY A 84 2.40 11.34 20.16
C GLY A 84 2.19 12.69 20.86
N ARG A 85 1.52 13.65 20.21
CA ARG A 85 1.14 14.93 20.85
C ARG A 85 0.09 14.71 21.94
N ALA A 86 -0.90 13.83 21.71
CA ALA A 86 -1.92 13.50 22.68
C ALA A 86 -1.32 12.83 23.93
N ASP A 87 -0.42 11.86 23.75
CA ASP A 87 0.28 11.18 24.86
C ASP A 87 1.08 12.18 25.72
N LYS A 88 1.75 13.14 25.07
CA LYS A 88 2.48 14.20 25.79
C LYS A 88 1.55 15.06 26.64
N LEU A 89 0.42 15.50 26.08
CA LEU A 89 -0.57 16.28 26.81
C LEU A 89 -1.19 15.49 27.97
N GLU A 90 -1.45 14.20 27.77
CA GLU A 90 -1.94 13.33 28.85
C GLU A 90 -0.91 13.20 29.97
N ALA A 91 0.37 13.02 29.64
CA ALA A 91 1.45 12.96 30.62
C ALA A 91 1.58 14.27 31.40
N GLU A 92 1.52 15.42 30.72
CA GLU A 92 1.53 16.74 31.36
C GLU A 92 0.33 16.92 32.31
N ALA A 93 -0.87 16.54 31.86
CA ALA A 93 -2.07 16.60 32.69
C ALA A 93 -1.96 15.71 33.94
N LYS A 94 -1.43 14.48 33.80
CA LYS A 94 -1.16 13.58 34.95
C LYS A 94 -0.18 14.22 35.94
N GLN A 95 0.88 14.86 35.46
CA GLN A 95 1.83 15.56 36.34
C GLN A 95 1.18 16.72 37.08
N ILE A 96 0.34 17.52 36.41
CA ILE A 96 -0.37 18.64 37.04
C ILE A 96 -1.29 18.13 38.14
N ARG A 97 -2.10 17.08 37.86
CA ARG A 97 -2.97 16.45 38.86
C ARG A 97 -2.19 15.93 40.05
N ALA A 98 -1.12 15.16 39.81
CA ALA A 98 -0.28 14.64 40.89
C ALA A 98 0.35 15.76 41.76
N ARG A 99 0.73 16.89 41.17
CA ARG A 99 1.22 18.06 41.95
C ARG A 99 0.09 18.71 42.75
N ALA A 100 -1.11 18.82 42.18
CA ALA A 100 -2.27 19.36 42.88
C ALA A 100 -2.65 18.46 44.06
N ASP A 101 -2.71 17.14 43.86
CA ASP A 101 -3.03 16.16 44.90
C ASP A 101 -2.02 16.23 46.05
N LYS A 102 -0.72 16.30 45.74
CA LYS A 102 0.32 16.49 46.77
C LYS A 102 0.10 17.76 47.59
N ARG A 103 -0.27 18.86 46.94
CA ARG A 103 -0.56 20.12 47.64
C ARG A 103 -1.81 20.01 48.50
N ALA A 104 -2.87 19.37 48.00
CA ALA A 104 -4.10 19.14 48.74
C ALA A 104 -3.84 18.30 50.01
N ASN A 105 -3.07 17.21 49.88
CA ASN A 105 -2.73 16.34 51.01
C ASN A 105 -2.02 17.10 52.15
N VAL A 106 -1.15 18.07 51.82
CA VAL A 106 -0.50 18.92 52.85
C VAL A 106 -1.53 19.71 53.66
N PHE A 107 -2.60 20.19 53.03
CA PHE A 107 -3.67 20.88 53.76
C PHE A 107 -4.52 19.90 54.56
N ASP A 108 -4.84 18.73 54.01
CA ASP A 108 -5.58 17.70 54.74
C ASP A 108 -4.83 17.25 56.01
N ASP A 109 -3.51 17.08 55.92
CA ASP A 109 -2.69 16.70 57.07
C ASP A 109 -2.62 17.81 58.12
N ARG A 110 -2.57 19.09 57.70
CA ARG A 110 -2.68 20.24 58.62
C ARG A 110 -4.04 20.27 59.32
N VAL A 111 -5.13 20.03 58.58
CA VAL A 111 -6.48 19.98 59.15
C VAL A 111 -6.59 18.86 60.18
N LYS A 112 -6.05 17.67 59.89
CA LYS A 112 -6.00 16.56 60.85
C LYS A 112 -5.22 16.92 62.11
N ALA A 113 -4.07 17.58 61.98
CA ALA A 113 -3.25 18.01 63.10
C ALA A 113 -3.95 19.02 64.03
N VAL A 114 -4.77 19.92 63.47
CA VAL A 114 -5.55 20.90 64.27
C VAL A 114 -6.74 20.25 65.00
N ARG A 115 -7.22 19.09 64.54
CA ARG A 115 -8.35 18.37 65.14
C ARG A 115 -7.94 17.41 66.27
N GLN A 116 -6.64 17.23 66.50
CA GLN A 116 -6.09 16.44 67.62
C GLN A 116 -5.92 17.33 68.85
#